data_AF-A0A956HA41-F1
#
_entry.id   AF-A0A956HA41-F1
#
_cell.length_a   1.000
_cell.length_b   1.000
_cell.length_c   1.000
_cell.angle_alpha   90.00
_cell.angle_beta   90.00
_cell.angle_gamma   90.00
#
_symmetry.space_group_name_H-M   'P 1'
#
loop_
_entity.id
_entity.type
_entity.pdbx_description
1 polymer ?
#
loop_
_entity_poly.entity_id
_entity_poly.type
_entity_poly.pdbx_seq_one_letter_code
_entity_poly.pdbx_strand_id
1 'polypeptide(L)'
;MEDAPIRQPPIDDRIELRFFAFWLANGTLIINFDDPVPEYATLLEEPGPWLGALIEGHLAEDHVAGADIARWLYEHLRGRESGPPPTLPADAPAWKHLVARFARELGWRRIPAGADPADIAGLLLEWGGSPLELVFATLGNVIALDEAGRVCDEAQAFARGEAMLRIQLGIDDEADPPFEIWETALWV
;
A
#
# COMPACT_ATOMS: atom_id res chain seq x y z
N MET A 1 -19.27 -2.49 30.32
CA MET A 1 -18.75 -1.45 29.43
C MET A 1 -19.01 -2.00 28.05
N GLU A 2 -20.02 -1.49 27.37
CA GLU A 2 -20.39 -1.94 26.02
C GLU A 2 -19.24 -1.53 25.10
N ASP A 3 -18.68 -2.45 24.33
CA ASP A 3 -17.61 -2.13 23.38
C ASP A 3 -18.14 -1.09 22.39
N ALA A 4 -17.42 0.02 22.24
CA ALA A 4 -17.77 1.06 21.28
C ALA A 4 -17.85 0.45 19.86
N PRO A 5 -18.77 0.92 19.00
CA PRO A 5 -18.92 0.37 17.66
C PRO A 5 -17.63 0.57 16.86
N ILE A 6 -16.97 -0.54 16.52
CA ILE A 6 -15.79 -0.55 15.65
C ILE A 6 -16.25 -0.31 14.21
N ARG A 7 -15.62 0.66 13.56
CA ARG A 7 -15.81 0.97 12.13
C ARG A 7 -14.57 0.57 11.35
N GLN A 8 -14.72 0.39 10.04
CA GLN A 8 -13.61 0.22 9.11
C GLN A 8 -13.46 1.50 8.27
N PRO A 9 -12.33 1.71 7.58
CA PRO A 9 -12.28 2.69 6.51
C PRO A 9 -13.43 2.47 5.51
N PRO A 10 -13.94 3.53 4.86
CA PRO A 10 -14.98 3.41 3.85
C PRO A 10 -14.62 2.36 2.79
N ILE A 11 -15.62 1.59 2.34
CA ILE A 11 -15.44 0.54 1.33
C ILE A 11 -14.77 1.10 0.06
N ASP A 12 -15.22 2.25 -0.44
CA ASP A 12 -14.67 2.87 -1.65
C ASP A 12 -13.18 3.22 -1.48
N ASP A 13 -12.78 3.70 -0.29
CA ASP A 13 -11.39 4.02 0.01
C ASP A 13 -10.51 2.76 0.06
N ARG A 14 -11.03 1.65 0.60
CA ARG A 14 -10.31 0.36 0.62
C ARG A 14 -10.17 -0.22 -0.78
N ILE A 15 -11.23 -0.11 -1.58
CA ILE A 15 -11.25 -0.51 -2.99
C ILE A 15 -10.21 0.30 -3.77
N GLU A 16 -10.17 1.60 -3.57
CA GLU A 16 -9.21 2.48 -4.25
C GLU A 16 -7.77 2.15 -3.86
N LEU A 17 -7.49 1.97 -2.56
CA LEU A 17 -6.16 1.60 -2.07
C LEU A 17 -5.64 0.31 -2.72
N ARG A 18 -6.48 -0.74 -2.79
CA ARG A 18 -6.07 -2.01 -3.40
C ARG A 18 -5.84 -1.87 -4.91
N PHE A 19 -6.67 -1.11 -5.62
CA PHE A 19 -6.49 -0.90 -7.06
C PHE A 19 -5.25 -0.08 -7.36
N PHE A 20 -4.96 0.93 -6.54
CA PHE A 20 -3.72 1.68 -6.66
C PHE A 20 -2.50 0.79 -6.43
N ALA A 21 -2.51 -0.05 -5.38
CA ALA A 21 -1.45 -1.03 -5.14
C ALA A 21 -1.28 -1.98 -6.34
N PHE A 22 -2.37 -2.48 -6.90
CA PHE A 22 -2.36 -3.30 -8.11
C PHE A 22 -1.72 -2.55 -9.29
N TRP A 23 -2.13 -1.31 -9.59
CA TRP A 23 -1.58 -0.54 -10.70
C TRP A 23 -0.12 -0.15 -10.53
N LEU A 24 0.27 0.18 -9.30
CA LEU A 24 1.65 0.48 -8.93
C LEU A 24 2.54 -0.73 -9.22
N ALA A 25 2.15 -1.90 -8.72
CA ALA A 25 2.95 -3.10 -8.87
C ALA A 25 2.98 -3.63 -10.33
N ASN A 26 1.92 -3.39 -11.12
CA ASN A 26 1.91 -3.71 -12.56
C ASN A 26 2.66 -2.71 -13.46
N GLY A 27 3.12 -1.59 -12.91
CA GLY A 27 3.64 -0.49 -13.71
C GLY A 27 2.68 0.15 -14.69
N THR A 28 1.38 0.04 -14.40
CA THR A 28 0.32 0.64 -15.21
C THR A 28 -0.02 2.05 -14.81
N LEU A 29 0.50 2.57 -13.68
CA LEU A 29 0.26 3.96 -13.27
C LEU A 29 0.62 4.98 -14.36
N ILE A 30 1.68 4.69 -15.12
CA ILE A 30 2.19 5.62 -16.14
C ILE A 30 2.05 5.11 -17.58
N ILE A 31 1.36 3.98 -17.80
CA ILE A 31 1.22 3.39 -19.13
C ILE A 31 0.37 4.24 -20.09
N ASN A 32 -0.47 5.11 -19.54
CA ASN A 32 -1.36 5.98 -20.31
C ASN A 32 -0.68 7.28 -20.78
N PHE A 33 0.59 7.51 -20.45
CA PHE A 33 1.33 8.65 -20.97
C PHE A 33 1.95 8.30 -22.33
N ASP A 34 2.01 9.29 -23.23
CA ASP A 34 2.34 9.10 -24.66
C ASP A 34 3.73 8.50 -24.93
N ASP A 35 4.63 8.48 -23.93
CA ASP A 35 5.98 7.94 -24.04
C ASP A 35 6.24 6.87 -22.95
N PRO A 36 6.69 5.66 -23.31
CA PRO A 36 7.08 4.65 -22.32
C PRO A 36 8.30 5.11 -21.51
N VAL A 37 8.31 4.77 -20.22
CA VAL A 37 9.39 5.08 -19.27
C VAL A 37 9.99 3.75 -18.77
N PRO A 38 11.08 3.27 -19.39
CA PRO A 38 11.72 2.00 -19.04
C PRO A 38 12.17 1.90 -17.58
N GLU A 39 12.46 3.04 -16.95
CA GLU A 39 13.01 3.14 -15.60
C GLU A 39 11.98 2.85 -14.50
N TYR A 40 10.71 2.66 -14.83
CA TYR A 40 9.67 2.35 -13.86
C TYR A 40 9.96 1.08 -13.06
N ALA A 41 10.38 0.02 -13.75
CA ALA A 41 10.71 -1.25 -13.10
C ALA A 41 11.92 -1.11 -12.17
N THR A 42 12.91 -0.30 -12.57
CA THR A 42 14.12 -0.01 -11.78
C THR A 42 13.79 0.77 -10.50
N LEU A 43 12.77 1.63 -10.51
CA LEU A 43 12.32 2.34 -9.32
C LEU A 43 11.76 1.38 -8.24
N LEU A 44 11.26 0.22 -8.66
CA LEU A 44 10.75 -0.82 -7.75
C LEU A 44 11.81 -1.84 -7.32
N GLU A 45 13.07 -1.74 -7.79
CA GLU A 45 14.20 -2.55 -7.31
C GLU A 45 14.61 -2.19 -5.88
N GLU A 46 14.46 -0.92 -5.49
CA GLU A 46 14.58 -0.44 -4.11
C GLU A 46 13.24 0.13 -3.63
N PRO A 47 12.24 -0.74 -3.39
CA PRO A 47 10.86 -0.31 -3.18
C PRO A 47 10.67 0.52 -1.91
N GLY A 48 11.65 0.54 -1.01
CA GLY A 48 11.61 1.30 0.24
C GLY A 48 11.18 2.75 0.17
N PRO A 49 12.06 3.66 -0.28
CA PRO A 49 11.74 5.08 -0.29
C PRO A 49 10.52 5.37 -1.19
N TRP A 50 10.36 4.58 -2.24
CA TRP A 50 9.41 4.83 -3.32
C TRP A 50 8.00 4.34 -3.03
N LEU A 51 7.82 3.12 -2.50
CA LEU A 51 6.51 2.57 -2.20
C LEU A 51 5.77 3.44 -1.19
N GLY A 52 6.46 3.82 -0.11
CA GLY A 52 5.90 4.71 0.90
C GLY A 52 5.51 6.08 0.34
N ALA A 53 6.40 6.69 -0.45
CA ALA A 53 6.16 7.96 -1.13
C ALA A 53 4.96 7.93 -2.08
N LEU A 54 4.84 6.87 -2.88
CA LEU A 54 3.78 6.73 -3.88
C LEU A 54 2.42 6.45 -3.23
N ILE A 55 2.39 5.59 -2.21
CA ILE A 55 1.16 5.34 -1.43
C ILE A 55 0.75 6.59 -0.66
N GLU A 56 1.70 7.28 -0.02
CA GLU A 56 1.40 8.52 0.70
C GLU A 56 0.87 9.61 -0.22
N GLY A 57 1.51 9.79 -1.39
CA GLY A 57 1.08 10.74 -2.40
C GLY A 57 -0.31 10.43 -2.96
N HIS A 58 -0.60 9.15 -3.22
CA HIS A 58 -1.95 8.72 -3.61
C HIS A 58 -3.00 9.04 -2.54
N LEU A 59 -2.70 8.73 -1.28
CA LEU A 59 -3.63 8.99 -0.16
C LEU A 59 -3.83 10.48 0.12
N ALA A 60 -2.87 11.32 -0.25
CA ALA A 60 -2.94 12.77 -0.16
C ALA A 60 -3.89 13.40 -1.18
N GLU A 61 -4.27 12.67 -2.22
CA GLU A 61 -5.25 13.13 -3.19
C GLU A 61 -6.67 13.00 -2.64
N ASP A 62 -7.45 14.07 -2.77
CA ASP A 62 -8.91 14.07 -2.49
C ASP A 62 -9.71 13.48 -3.67
N HIS A 63 -9.04 12.95 -4.68
CA HIS A 63 -9.63 12.49 -5.94
C HIS A 63 -9.42 10.99 -6.16
N VAL A 64 -10.50 10.37 -6.61
CA VAL A 64 -10.55 8.98 -7.07
C VAL A 64 -9.66 8.86 -8.31
N ALA A 65 -8.50 8.21 -8.18
CA ALA A 65 -7.65 7.61 -9.25
C ALA A 65 -6.13 7.90 -9.17
N GLY A 66 -5.61 8.67 -8.20
CA GLY A 66 -4.14 8.87 -8.10
C GLY A 66 -3.51 9.55 -9.34
N ALA A 67 -4.27 10.40 -10.05
CA ALA A 67 -3.83 10.98 -11.31
C ALA A 67 -2.67 11.97 -11.12
N ASP A 68 -2.62 12.65 -9.97
CA ASP A 68 -1.57 13.61 -9.69
C ASP A 68 -0.26 12.92 -9.30
N ILE A 69 -0.30 11.85 -8.50
CA ILE A 69 0.87 11.04 -8.16
C ILE A 69 1.40 10.27 -9.37
N ALA A 70 0.52 9.76 -10.23
CA ALA A 70 0.92 9.11 -11.48
C ALA A 70 1.64 10.09 -12.40
N ARG A 71 1.11 11.32 -12.54
CA ARG A 71 1.73 12.39 -13.33
C ARG A 71 3.04 12.87 -12.70
N TRP A 72 3.07 13.05 -11.38
CA TRP A 72 4.29 13.39 -10.65
C TRP A 72 5.38 12.35 -10.90
N LEU A 73 5.07 11.06 -10.75
CA LEU A 73 6.01 9.96 -10.97
C LEU A 73 6.52 9.96 -12.42
N TYR A 74 5.62 10.14 -13.39
CA TYR A 74 5.99 10.24 -14.80
C TYR A 74 6.97 11.39 -15.07
N GLU A 75 6.70 12.60 -14.60
CA GLU A 75 7.59 13.75 -14.78
C GLU A 75 8.91 13.58 -13.98
N HIS A 76 8.87 12.93 -12.82
CA HIS A 76 10.04 12.63 -12.00
C HIS A 76 11.00 11.69 -12.73
N LEU A 77 10.50 10.57 -13.26
CA LEU A 77 11.30 9.61 -14.00
C LEU A 77 11.93 10.21 -15.26
N ARG A 78 11.33 11.26 -15.85
CA ARG A 78 11.90 12.00 -16.98
C ARG A 78 12.85 13.13 -16.59
N GLY A 79 13.12 13.30 -15.29
CA GLY A 79 13.97 14.37 -14.76
C GLY A 79 13.38 15.77 -14.94
N ARG A 80 12.07 15.88 -15.13
CA ARG A 80 11.33 17.15 -15.30
C ARG A 80 10.72 17.64 -13.99
N GLU A 81 10.51 16.73 -13.04
CA GLU A 81 10.12 17.03 -11.67
C GLU A 81 11.26 16.66 -10.71
N SER A 82 11.62 17.58 -9.83
CA SER A 82 12.67 17.37 -8.82
C SER A 82 12.19 17.61 -7.39
N GLY A 83 10.94 18.10 -7.23
CA GLY A 83 10.29 18.23 -5.94
C GLY A 83 9.94 16.87 -5.32
N PRO A 84 9.74 16.82 -3.99
CA PRO A 84 9.23 15.63 -3.34
C PRO A 84 7.81 15.32 -3.85
N PRO A 85 7.35 14.05 -3.72
CA PRO A 85 5.98 13.70 -4.03
C PRO A 85 5.00 14.44 -3.11
N PRO A 86 3.71 14.54 -3.50
CA PRO A 86 2.65 14.96 -2.59
C PRO A 86 2.75 14.22 -1.25
N THR A 87 2.50 14.94 -0.16
CA THR A 87 2.54 14.40 1.20
C THR A 87 1.17 14.49 1.83
N LEU A 88 0.87 13.54 2.70
CA LEU A 88 -0.44 13.44 3.33
C LEU A 88 -0.65 14.62 4.30
N PRO A 89 -1.75 15.40 4.18
CA PRO A 89 -2.03 16.49 5.11
C PRO A 89 -2.11 16.00 6.57
N ALA A 90 -1.71 16.85 7.51
CA ALA A 90 -1.68 16.49 8.94
C ALA A 90 -3.07 16.24 9.54
N ASP A 91 -4.12 16.73 8.91
CA ASP A 91 -5.53 16.56 9.27
C ASP A 91 -6.23 15.45 8.49
N ALA A 92 -5.49 14.68 7.68
CA ALA A 92 -6.04 13.53 6.98
C ALA A 92 -6.54 12.45 7.96
N PRO A 93 -7.49 11.59 7.55
CA PRO A 93 -7.96 10.48 8.37
C PRO A 93 -6.82 9.61 8.92
N ALA A 94 -6.92 9.21 10.19
CA ALA A 94 -5.87 8.46 10.89
C ALA A 94 -5.48 7.15 10.18
N TRP A 95 -6.44 6.50 9.52
CA TRP A 95 -6.18 5.28 8.75
C TRP A 95 -5.26 5.52 7.54
N LYS A 96 -5.34 6.69 6.87
CA LYS A 96 -4.44 7.03 5.76
C LYS A 96 -3.00 7.15 6.26
N HIS A 97 -2.79 7.79 7.41
CA HIS A 97 -1.46 7.87 8.04
C HIS A 97 -0.92 6.48 8.42
N LEU A 98 -1.78 5.59 8.90
CA LEU A 98 -1.41 4.21 9.20
C LEU A 98 -0.92 3.48 7.96
N VAL A 99 -1.68 3.56 6.86
CA VAL A 99 -1.34 2.93 5.57
C VAL A 99 -0.05 3.49 4.99
N ALA A 100 0.12 4.81 4.98
CA ALA A 100 1.35 5.46 4.50
C ALA A 100 2.58 5.02 5.33
N ARG A 101 2.44 4.92 6.66
CA ARG A 101 3.53 4.41 7.51
C ARG A 101 3.83 2.94 7.22
N PHE A 102 2.81 2.09 7.06
CA PHE A 102 3.00 0.69 6.72
C PHE A 102 3.78 0.54 5.40
N ALA A 103 3.37 1.28 4.36
CA ALA A 103 4.05 1.31 3.07
C ALA A 103 5.53 1.75 3.17
N ARG A 104 5.82 2.76 4.00
CA ARG A 104 7.21 3.19 4.29
C ARG A 104 8.02 2.11 5.01
N GLU A 105 7.42 1.43 5.98
CA GLU A 105 8.10 0.39 6.76
C GLU A 105 8.38 -0.87 5.95
N LEU A 106 7.47 -1.22 5.02
CA LEU A 106 7.59 -2.37 4.13
C LEU A 106 8.93 -2.39 3.40
N GLY A 107 9.38 -1.25 2.86
CA GLY A 107 10.62 -1.26 2.10
C GLY A 107 11.83 -0.62 2.81
N TRP A 108 11.72 -0.15 4.06
CA TRP A 108 12.89 0.38 4.79
C TRP A 108 13.44 -0.58 5.86
N ARG A 109 12.61 -1.22 6.67
CA ARG A 109 13.09 -1.83 7.94
C ARG A 109 12.33 -3.05 8.46
N ARG A 110 11.18 -3.39 7.88
CA ARG A 110 10.41 -4.59 8.25
C ARG A 110 10.17 -5.52 7.07
N ILE A 111 11.17 -5.61 6.20
CA ILE A 111 11.33 -6.84 5.44
C ILE A 111 11.40 -7.96 6.49
N PRO A 112 10.51 -8.96 6.42
CA PRO A 112 10.52 -10.05 7.37
C PRO A 112 11.93 -10.60 7.52
N ALA A 113 12.39 -10.84 8.75
CA ALA A 113 13.77 -11.27 9.00
C ALA A 113 14.11 -12.50 8.12
N GLY A 114 15.02 -12.32 7.15
CA GLY A 114 15.41 -13.36 6.19
C GLY A 114 14.97 -13.15 4.74
N ALA A 115 14.08 -12.19 4.43
CA ALA A 115 13.76 -11.84 3.05
C ALA A 115 14.76 -10.83 2.47
N ASP A 116 15.11 -11.01 1.20
CA ASP A 116 15.95 -10.08 0.45
C ASP A 116 15.07 -8.90 -0.05
N PRO A 117 15.51 -7.63 0.02
CA PRO A 117 14.87 -6.53 -0.70
C PRO A 117 14.54 -6.85 -2.16
N ALA A 118 15.39 -7.63 -2.84
CA ALA A 118 15.15 -8.10 -4.20
C ALA A 118 13.93 -9.03 -4.30
N ASP A 119 13.59 -9.80 -3.25
CA ASP A 119 12.40 -10.65 -3.21
C ASP A 119 11.13 -9.80 -3.13
N ILE A 120 11.17 -8.67 -2.42
CA ILE A 120 10.04 -7.71 -2.39
C ILE A 120 9.88 -7.05 -3.75
N ALA A 121 10.96 -6.59 -4.37
CA ALA A 121 10.93 -6.06 -5.73
C ALA A 121 10.39 -7.10 -6.73
N GLY A 122 10.83 -8.35 -6.60
CA GLY A 122 10.33 -9.49 -7.36
C GLY A 122 8.83 -9.69 -7.13
N LEU A 123 8.37 -9.73 -5.88
CA LEU A 123 6.95 -9.85 -5.54
C LEU A 123 6.08 -8.73 -6.14
N LEU A 124 6.59 -7.50 -6.18
CA LEU A 124 5.90 -6.37 -6.80
C LEU A 124 5.69 -6.61 -8.31
N LEU A 125 6.68 -7.16 -8.99
CA LEU A 125 6.72 -7.22 -10.46
C LEU A 125 6.31 -8.57 -11.06
N GLU A 126 6.58 -9.68 -10.38
CA GLU A 126 6.57 -11.05 -10.94
C GLU A 126 5.16 -11.60 -11.19
N TRP A 127 4.18 -11.20 -10.38
CA TRP A 127 2.81 -11.74 -10.43
C TRP A 127 1.77 -10.73 -10.91
N GLY A 128 2.21 -9.71 -11.65
CA GLY A 128 1.31 -8.66 -12.14
C GLY A 128 0.56 -7.96 -11.00
N GLY A 129 1.29 -7.58 -9.95
CA GLY A 129 0.80 -6.74 -8.85
C GLY A 129 -0.24 -7.31 -7.88
N SER A 130 -0.73 -8.54 -8.12
CA SER A 130 -1.70 -9.20 -7.25
C SER A 130 -1.22 -9.39 -5.80
N PRO A 131 0.07 -9.69 -5.53
CA PRO A 131 0.56 -9.80 -4.15
C PRO A 131 0.47 -8.49 -3.37
N LEU A 132 0.84 -7.36 -3.98
CA LEU A 132 0.76 -6.06 -3.32
C LEU A 132 -0.71 -5.66 -3.08
N GLU A 133 -1.58 -5.92 -4.05
CA GLU A 133 -3.02 -5.75 -3.90
C GLU A 133 -3.55 -6.50 -2.67
N LEU A 134 -3.21 -7.79 -2.52
CA LEU A 134 -3.64 -8.62 -1.38
C LEU A 134 -3.12 -8.10 -0.04
N VAL A 135 -1.87 -7.62 0.02
CA VAL A 135 -1.29 -7.02 1.23
C VAL A 135 -2.09 -5.79 1.67
N PHE A 136 -2.35 -4.86 0.75
CA PHE A 136 -3.07 -3.63 1.07
C PHE A 136 -4.58 -3.83 1.25
N ALA A 137 -5.19 -4.81 0.57
CA ALA A 137 -6.56 -5.24 0.84
C ALA A 137 -6.67 -5.78 2.27
N THR A 138 -5.73 -6.66 2.67
CA THR A 138 -5.69 -7.22 4.03
C THR A 138 -5.56 -6.12 5.07
N LEU A 139 -4.58 -5.22 4.89
CA LEU A 139 -4.38 -4.06 5.76
C LEU A 139 -5.64 -3.19 5.86
N GLY A 140 -6.23 -2.80 4.73
CA GLY A 140 -7.41 -1.94 4.68
C GLY A 140 -8.63 -2.58 5.37
N ASN A 141 -8.78 -3.89 5.27
CA ASN A 141 -9.89 -4.62 5.86
C ASN A 141 -9.78 -4.69 7.39
N VAL A 142 -8.59 -4.89 7.94
CA VAL A 142 -8.40 -5.09 9.38
C VAL A 142 -8.28 -3.80 10.18
N ILE A 143 -8.16 -2.63 9.54
CA ILE A 143 -8.12 -1.36 10.27
C ILE A 143 -9.44 -1.16 11.01
N ALA A 144 -9.35 -1.16 12.33
CA ALA A 144 -10.43 -0.84 13.25
C ALA A 144 -10.36 0.63 13.65
N LEU A 145 -11.48 1.34 13.53
CA LEU A 145 -11.65 2.74 13.88
C LEU A 145 -12.69 2.91 14.99
N ASP A 146 -12.40 3.83 15.91
CA ASP A 146 -13.37 4.25 16.92
C ASP A 146 -14.40 5.25 16.33
N GLU A 147 -15.36 5.68 17.15
CA GLU A 147 -16.38 6.66 16.73
C GLU A 147 -15.80 8.01 16.28
N ALA A 148 -14.60 8.35 16.76
CA ALA A 148 -13.88 9.57 16.39
C ALA A 148 -12.97 9.39 15.17
N GLY A 149 -12.97 8.21 14.53
CA GLY A 149 -12.15 7.89 13.36
C GLY A 149 -10.68 7.62 13.68
N ARG A 150 -10.35 7.32 14.95
CA ARG A 150 -8.99 6.98 15.38
C ARG A 150 -8.78 5.48 15.27
N VAL A 151 -7.57 5.06 14.95
CA VAL A 151 -7.22 3.65 14.90
C VAL A 151 -7.25 3.04 16.30
N CYS A 152 -8.01 1.95 16.46
CA CYS A 152 -8.14 1.22 17.73
C CYS A 152 -6.95 0.31 18.02
N ASP A 153 -6.47 -0.43 17.01
CA ASP A 153 -5.35 -1.37 17.14
C ASP A 153 -4.43 -1.33 15.92
N GLU A 154 -3.45 -0.43 15.98
CA GLU A 154 -2.45 -0.27 14.94
C GLU A 154 -1.52 -1.49 14.81
N ALA A 155 -1.15 -2.09 15.94
CA ALA A 155 -0.21 -3.20 15.97
C ALA A 155 -0.82 -4.44 15.32
N GLN A 156 -2.10 -4.70 15.58
CA GLN A 156 -2.84 -5.75 14.91
C GLN A 156 -2.90 -5.51 13.40
N ALA A 157 -3.27 -4.29 12.95
CA ALA A 157 -3.36 -4.00 11.53
C ALA A 157 -2.02 -4.24 10.80
N PHE A 158 -0.91 -3.78 11.40
CA PHE A 158 0.44 -4.04 10.89
C PHE A 158 0.76 -5.53 10.85
N ALA A 159 0.52 -6.26 11.95
CA ALA A 159 0.81 -7.68 12.02
C ALA A 159 0.07 -8.49 10.95
N ARG A 160 -1.18 -8.13 10.64
CA ARG A 160 -1.96 -8.81 9.58
C ARG A 160 -1.46 -8.48 8.17
N GLY A 161 -1.12 -7.22 7.90
CA GLY A 161 -0.49 -6.83 6.63
C GLY A 161 0.87 -7.51 6.44
N GLU A 162 1.70 -7.57 7.48
CA GLU A 162 2.99 -8.26 7.48
C GLU A 162 2.84 -9.78 7.30
N ALA A 163 1.84 -10.41 7.94
CA ALA A 163 1.56 -11.83 7.75
C ALA A 163 1.19 -12.14 6.29
N MET A 164 0.37 -11.29 5.65
CA MET A 164 0.04 -11.46 4.23
C MET A 164 1.28 -11.33 3.36
N LEU A 165 2.14 -10.34 3.61
CA LEU A 165 3.39 -10.18 2.89
C LEU A 165 4.28 -11.43 3.01
N ARG A 166 4.44 -11.98 4.22
CA ARG A 166 5.26 -13.16 4.48
C ARG A 166 4.79 -14.38 3.68
N ILE A 167 3.48 -14.58 3.58
CA ILE A 167 2.91 -15.64 2.74
C ILE A 167 3.20 -15.39 1.26
N GLN A 168 3.01 -14.17 0.77
CA GLN A 168 3.28 -13.84 -0.63
C GLN A 168 4.77 -13.98 -0.99
N LEU A 169 5.68 -13.78 -0.03
CA LEU A 169 7.12 -14.02 -0.18
C LEU A 169 7.50 -15.51 -0.01
N GLY A 170 6.55 -16.40 0.27
CA GLY A 170 6.82 -17.82 0.51
C GLY A 170 7.60 -18.11 1.78
N ILE A 171 7.61 -17.17 2.74
CA ILE A 171 8.30 -17.32 4.03
C ILE A 171 7.47 -18.18 4.97
N ASP A 172 6.16 -17.97 4.96
CA ASP A 172 5.19 -18.74 5.74
C ASP A 172 4.18 -19.39 4.79
N ASP A 173 3.76 -20.60 5.11
CA ASP A 173 2.69 -21.29 4.36
C ASP A 173 1.30 -20.75 4.72
N GLU A 174 1.11 -20.29 5.96
CA GLU A 174 -0.15 -19.76 6.48
C GLU A 174 0.08 -18.70 7.58
N ALA A 175 -0.94 -17.88 7.85
CA ALA A 175 -0.92 -16.92 8.96
C ALA A 175 -1.27 -17.61 10.28
N ASP A 176 -0.69 -17.14 11.38
CA ASP A 176 -1.06 -17.53 12.75
C ASP A 176 -1.46 -16.29 13.57
N PRO A 177 -2.74 -16.15 13.96
CA PRO A 177 -3.86 -17.03 13.62
C PRO A 177 -4.20 -16.97 12.12
N PRO A 178 -4.89 -17.99 11.57
CA PRO A 178 -5.33 -17.98 10.17
C PRO A 178 -6.15 -16.73 9.82
N PHE A 179 -6.14 -16.34 8.54
CA PHE A 179 -6.99 -15.26 8.06
C PHE A 179 -8.46 -15.67 8.08
N GLU A 180 -9.30 -14.80 8.63
CA GLU A 180 -10.72 -14.83 8.38
C GLU A 180 -10.99 -14.39 6.94
N ILE A 181 -12.05 -14.94 6.32
CA ILE A 181 -12.36 -14.70 4.90
C ILE A 181 -12.49 -13.20 4.58
N TRP A 182 -13.03 -12.43 5.52
CA TRP A 182 -13.25 -11.00 5.33
C TRP A 182 -11.95 -10.19 5.40
N GLU A 183 -10.90 -10.70 6.03
CA GLU A 183 -9.61 -10.00 6.11
C GLU A 183 -8.98 -9.95 4.71
N THR A 184 -9.05 -11.02 3.93
CA THR A 184 -8.41 -11.12 2.62
C THR A 184 -9.35 -10.84 1.45
N ALA A 185 -10.59 -10.44 1.73
CA ALA A 185 -11.61 -10.25 0.71
C ALA A 185 -11.30 -9.04 -0.19
N LEU A 186 -11.48 -9.22 -1.50
CA LEU A 186 -11.36 -8.17 -2.52
C LEU A 186 -12.72 -7.58 -2.93
N TRP A 187 -13.80 -7.86 -2.19
CA TRP A 187 -15.16 -7.36 -2.47
C TRP A 187 -15.73 -6.53 -1.32
N VAL A 188 -14.92 -6.33 -0.27
CA VAL A 188 -15.21 -5.49 0.88
C VAL A 188 -14.56 -4.13 0.72
#